data_AF-X1PX52-F1
#
_entry.id   AF-X1PX52-F1
#
_cell.length_a   1.000
_cell.length_b   1.000
_cell.length_c   1.000
_cell.angle_alpha   90.00
_cell.angle_beta   90.00
_cell.angle_gamma   90.00
#
_symmetry.space_group_name_H-M   'P 1'
#
loop_
_entity.id
_entity.type
_entity.pdbx_description
1 polymer ?
#
loop_
_entity_poly.entity_id
_entity_poly.type
_entity_poly.pdbx_seq_one_letter_code
_entity_poly.pdbx_strand_id
1 'polypeptide(L)'
;IKKHKIKEITGNIILDDSYFTDISLNGNSFTFERLPIGWAWHYLDARYAPEISALSMNKNCVNVKMKSTKPGDYADITIEPRTDYVRLINNMITKQGEDSIIILRRPEANVIYVDGGIGENHKKDIEVTVKDPAMFMGQYFKERLLYTNIKLHGNVL
;
A
#
# COMPACT_ATOMS: atom_id res chain seq x y z
N ILE A 1 -8.20 11.53 -19.40
CA ILE A 1 -9.64 11.52 -19.00
C ILE A 1 -10.25 12.91 -19.06
N LYS A 2 -9.86 13.88 -18.20
CA LYS A 2 -10.41 15.25 -18.25
C LYS A 2 -10.34 15.94 -19.60
N LYS A 3 -9.23 15.77 -20.33
CA LYS A 3 -9.04 16.31 -21.69
C LYS A 3 -10.15 15.85 -22.66
N HIS A 4 -10.72 14.67 -22.44
CA HIS A 4 -11.83 14.11 -23.22
C HIS A 4 -13.20 14.52 -22.68
N LYS A 5 -13.27 15.48 -21.75
CA LYS A 5 -14.51 16.02 -21.15
C LYS A 5 -15.39 14.98 -20.45
N ILE A 6 -14.81 13.85 -20.04
CA ILE A 6 -15.50 12.85 -19.23
C ILE A 6 -15.74 13.42 -17.83
N LYS A 7 -17.00 13.41 -17.39
CA LYS A 7 -17.44 13.87 -16.06
C LYS A 7 -17.97 12.73 -15.19
N GLU A 8 -18.27 11.60 -15.78
CA GLU A 8 -18.94 10.48 -15.12
C GLU A 8 -18.60 9.17 -15.82
N ILE A 9 -18.46 8.10 -15.02
CA ILE A 9 -18.31 6.73 -15.45
C ILE A 9 -19.47 5.95 -14.84
N THR A 10 -20.39 5.48 -15.70
CA THR A 10 -21.60 4.76 -15.29
C THR A 10 -21.35 3.27 -15.05
N GLY A 11 -20.33 2.71 -15.70
CA GLY A 11 -19.93 1.31 -15.55
C GLY A 11 -18.87 1.10 -14.46
N ASN A 12 -18.28 -0.10 -14.49
CA ASN A 12 -17.16 -0.48 -13.64
C ASN A 12 -15.83 -0.02 -14.25
N ILE A 13 -14.81 0.14 -13.39
CA ILE A 13 -13.41 0.21 -13.81
C ILE A 13 -12.90 -1.23 -13.76
N ILE A 14 -12.47 -1.75 -14.91
CA ILE A 14 -11.91 -3.10 -15.01
C ILE A 14 -10.38 -3.00 -14.95
N LEU A 15 -9.79 -3.71 -14.01
CA LEU A 15 -8.35 -3.88 -13.85
C LEU A 15 -7.93 -5.09 -14.67
N ASP A 16 -7.04 -4.87 -15.63
CA ASP A 16 -6.45 -5.92 -16.44
C ASP A 16 -4.96 -6.02 -16.12
N ASP A 17 -4.62 -6.97 -15.26
CA ASP A 17 -3.23 -7.33 -14.94
C ASP A 17 -2.82 -8.70 -15.51
N SER A 18 -3.60 -9.24 -16.45
CA SER A 18 -3.42 -10.57 -17.05
C SER A 18 -2.18 -10.72 -17.94
N TYR A 19 -1.47 -9.63 -18.21
CA TYR A 19 -0.27 -9.64 -19.05
C TYR A 19 0.89 -10.44 -18.44
N PHE A 20 0.98 -10.48 -17.10
CA PHE A 20 1.89 -11.39 -16.42
C PHE A 20 1.15 -12.68 -16.09
N THR A 21 1.81 -13.81 -16.35
CA THR A 21 1.27 -15.11 -15.99
C THR A 21 1.33 -15.25 -14.47
N ASP A 22 0.20 -15.11 -13.79
CA ASP A 22 0.08 -15.36 -12.34
C ASP A 22 0.16 -16.86 -11.97
N ILE A 23 0.46 -17.75 -12.93
CA ILE A 23 0.47 -19.19 -12.69
C ILE A 23 1.84 -19.62 -12.14
N SER A 24 1.84 -20.04 -10.88
CA SER A 24 2.93 -20.86 -10.33
C SER A 24 2.50 -22.32 -10.21
N LEU A 25 3.45 -23.21 -10.48
CA LEU A 25 3.32 -24.66 -10.30
C LEU A 25 3.78 -25.03 -8.88
N ASN A 26 3.00 -24.67 -7.88
CA ASN A 26 3.19 -25.17 -6.52
C ASN A 26 2.23 -26.33 -6.24
N GLY A 27 2.70 -27.55 -6.51
CA GLY A 27 1.87 -28.76 -6.45
C GLY A 27 0.86 -28.85 -7.58
N ASN A 28 -0.04 -29.83 -7.50
CA ASN A 28 -0.98 -30.20 -8.56
C ASN A 28 -2.15 -29.18 -8.72
N SER A 29 -1.93 -27.90 -8.42
CA SER A 29 -2.95 -26.84 -8.42
C SER A 29 -2.39 -25.55 -9.02
N PHE A 30 -3.11 -25.00 -10.00
CA PHE A 30 -2.87 -23.66 -10.52
C PHE A 30 -3.19 -22.67 -9.41
N THR A 31 -2.16 -22.07 -8.81
CA THR A 31 -2.33 -20.97 -7.85
C THR A 31 -1.91 -19.68 -8.52
N PHE A 32 -2.73 -18.63 -8.33
CA PHE A 32 -2.36 -17.25 -8.65
C PHE A 32 -1.26 -16.84 -7.67
N GLU A 33 0.00 -17.04 -8.03
CA GLU A 33 1.14 -16.77 -7.15
C GLU A 33 1.87 -15.54 -7.64
N ARG A 34 1.51 -14.40 -7.01
CA ARG A 34 2.19 -13.11 -7.22
C ARG A 34 3.52 -13.03 -6.48
N LEU A 35 3.90 -14.09 -5.76
CA LEU A 35 5.12 -14.19 -4.98
C LEU A 35 6.09 -15.14 -5.66
N PRO A 36 7.34 -14.73 -5.92
CA PRO A 36 8.36 -15.63 -6.45
C PRO A 36 8.60 -16.86 -5.56
N ILE A 37 8.91 -17.98 -6.21
CA ILE A 37 9.30 -19.23 -5.53
C ILE A 37 10.52 -18.97 -4.63
N GLY A 38 10.46 -19.51 -3.41
CA GLY A 38 11.53 -19.37 -2.42
C GLY A 38 11.40 -18.14 -1.53
N TRP A 39 10.38 -17.29 -1.76
CA TRP A 39 10.11 -16.18 -0.85
C TRP A 39 9.53 -16.66 0.48
N ALA A 40 9.99 -16.08 1.58
CA ALA A 40 9.54 -16.44 2.92
C ALA A 40 8.51 -15.43 3.44
N TRP A 41 7.47 -15.95 4.08
CA TRP A 41 6.32 -15.18 4.54
C TRP A 41 6.69 -14.03 5.50
N HIS A 42 7.78 -14.16 6.27
CA HIS A 42 8.15 -13.24 7.35
C HIS A 42 8.76 -11.91 6.87
N TYR A 43 9.01 -11.74 5.57
CA TYR A 43 9.52 -10.49 5.00
C TYR A 43 8.63 -9.91 3.90
N LEU A 44 7.43 -10.44 3.69
CA LEU A 44 6.54 -10.02 2.60
C LEU A 44 5.95 -8.61 2.77
N ASP A 45 6.29 -7.91 3.86
CA ASP A 45 6.01 -6.49 4.06
C ASP A 45 7.19 -5.57 3.72
N ALA A 46 8.37 -6.13 3.46
CA ALA A 46 9.58 -5.39 3.10
C ALA A 46 9.58 -4.96 1.63
N ARG A 47 10.03 -3.73 1.35
CA ARG A 47 10.09 -3.14 -0.01
C ARG A 47 10.75 -3.95 -1.12
N TYR A 48 11.62 -4.91 -0.78
CA TYR A 48 12.28 -5.78 -1.76
C TYR A 48 11.47 -7.03 -2.07
N ALA A 49 10.37 -7.26 -1.35
CA ALA A 49 9.49 -8.40 -1.46
C ALA A 49 8.01 -8.06 -1.75
N PRO A 50 7.68 -7.11 -2.66
CA PRO A 50 6.29 -6.87 -3.02
C PRO A 50 5.72 -7.99 -3.89
N GLU A 51 4.40 -8.17 -3.84
CA GLU A 51 3.67 -8.94 -4.86
C GLU A 51 3.94 -8.35 -6.26
N ILE A 52 4.11 -9.24 -7.23
CA ILE A 52 4.34 -8.91 -8.64
C ILE A 52 2.98 -8.81 -9.34
N SER A 53 2.80 -7.79 -10.18
CA SER A 53 1.62 -7.63 -11.03
C SER A 53 1.98 -6.81 -12.27
N ALA A 54 1.33 -7.09 -13.41
CA ALA A 54 1.48 -6.28 -14.62
C ALA A 54 0.91 -4.86 -14.44
N LEU A 55 -0.07 -4.72 -13.54
CA LEU A 55 -0.71 -3.45 -13.22
C LEU A 55 -0.22 -2.96 -11.86
N SER A 56 0.91 -2.26 -11.88
CA SER A 56 1.62 -1.83 -10.68
C SER A 56 1.66 -0.31 -10.56
N MET A 57 1.67 0.20 -9.33
CA MET A 57 1.96 1.60 -9.04
C MET A 57 2.83 1.74 -7.80
N ASN A 58 3.65 2.79 -7.76
CA ASN A 58 4.54 3.11 -6.63
C ASN A 58 5.37 1.91 -6.15
N LYS A 59 5.92 1.11 -7.08
CA LYS A 59 6.68 -0.12 -6.78
C LYS A 59 5.92 -1.11 -5.90
N ASN A 60 4.59 -1.09 -5.93
CA ASN A 60 3.71 -1.92 -5.11
C ASN A 60 3.94 -1.74 -3.61
N CYS A 61 4.31 -0.52 -3.23
CA CYS A 61 4.54 -0.11 -1.87
C CYS A 61 3.80 1.19 -1.54
N VAL A 62 3.63 1.46 -0.26
CA VAL A 62 3.42 2.81 0.27
C VAL A 62 4.63 3.21 1.10
N ASN A 63 4.97 4.48 1.11
CA ASN A 63 6.00 5.04 2.00
C ASN A 63 5.32 5.49 3.30
N VAL A 64 5.63 4.80 4.40
CA VAL A 64 5.23 5.18 5.75
C VAL A 64 6.18 6.27 6.23
N LYS A 65 5.68 7.50 6.24
CA LYS A 65 6.42 8.69 6.68
C LYS A 65 6.14 8.95 8.14
N MET A 66 7.21 8.99 8.93
CA MET A 66 7.18 9.13 10.37
C MET A 66 7.90 10.41 10.75
N LYS A 67 7.23 11.25 11.52
CA LYS A 67 7.78 12.52 11.99
C LYS A 67 7.55 12.65 13.49
N SER A 68 8.63 12.88 14.22
CA SER A 68 8.55 13.20 15.64
C SER A 68 7.73 14.46 15.89
N THR A 69 7.02 14.44 17.01
CA THR A 69 6.23 15.55 17.55
C THR A 69 6.91 16.04 18.84
N LYS A 70 6.20 16.03 19.98
CA LYS A 70 6.78 16.34 21.29
C LYS A 70 7.07 15.04 22.04
N PRO A 71 8.19 14.94 22.76
CA PRO A 71 8.46 13.77 23.61
C PRO A 71 7.29 13.44 24.54
N GLY A 72 6.86 12.17 24.53
CA GLY A 72 5.71 11.67 25.27
C GLY A 72 4.40 11.64 24.47
N ASP A 73 4.28 12.42 23.39
CA ASP A 73 3.10 12.43 22.52
C ASP A 73 3.24 11.41 21.37
N TYR A 74 2.12 11.07 20.72
CA TYR A 74 2.13 10.30 19.49
C TYR A 74 2.92 11.02 18.38
N ALA A 75 3.72 10.26 17.64
CA ALA A 75 4.37 10.73 16.43
C ALA A 75 3.34 10.93 15.30
N ASP A 76 3.66 11.82 14.37
CA ASP A 76 2.85 12.06 13.17
C ASP A 76 3.25 11.05 12.09
N ILE A 77 2.32 10.15 11.76
CA ILE A 77 2.54 9.06 10.81
C ILE A 77 1.55 9.19 9.66
N THR A 78 2.07 9.18 8.44
CA THR A 78 1.26 9.24 7.21
C THR A 78 1.77 8.23 6.19
N ILE A 79 0.96 7.95 5.16
CA ILE A 79 1.37 7.10 4.03
C ILE A 79 1.37 7.91 2.73
N GLU A 80 2.33 7.60 1.86
CA GLU A 80 2.39 8.13 0.50
C GLU A 80 2.50 6.98 -0.53
N PRO A 81 1.64 6.95 -1.57
CA PRO A 81 0.52 7.85 -1.81
C PRO A 81 -0.58 7.67 -0.77
N ARG A 82 -1.31 8.76 -0.48
CA ARG A 82 -2.48 8.70 0.40
C ARG A 82 -3.61 7.96 -0.32
N THR A 83 -4.06 6.87 0.29
CA THR A 83 -5.15 6.02 -0.18
C THR A 83 -5.96 5.46 0.99
N ASP A 84 -7.23 5.15 0.74
CA ASP A 84 -8.08 4.44 1.70
C ASP A 84 -7.93 2.90 1.56
N TYR A 85 -7.25 2.42 0.52
CA TYR A 85 -6.97 1.00 0.32
C TYR A 85 -5.99 0.43 1.37
N VAL A 86 -5.15 1.29 1.96
CA VAL A 86 -4.21 0.95 3.02
C VAL A 86 -4.64 1.62 4.31
N ARG A 87 -4.94 0.82 5.33
CA ARG A 87 -5.25 1.30 6.68
C ARG A 87 -3.99 1.38 7.51
N LEU A 88 -3.67 2.58 7.98
CA LEU A 88 -2.58 2.83 8.92
C LEU A 88 -3.11 2.83 10.36
N ILE A 89 -2.42 2.11 11.26
CA ILE A 89 -2.66 2.14 12.71
C ILE A 89 -1.38 2.62 13.37
N ASN A 90 -1.47 3.79 14.02
CA ASN A 90 -0.35 4.46 14.67
C ASN A 90 -0.41 4.29 16.18
N ASN A 91 0.58 3.60 16.75
CA ASN A 91 0.84 3.53 18.19
C ASN A 91 2.21 4.16 18.56
N MET A 92 2.93 4.71 17.58
CA MET A 92 4.29 5.20 17.76
C MET A 92 4.32 6.49 18.57
N ILE A 93 5.18 6.51 19.60
CA ILE A 93 5.40 7.71 20.43
C ILE A 93 6.69 8.43 20.04
N THR A 94 6.72 9.74 20.24
CA THR A 94 7.97 10.50 20.20
C THR A 94 8.69 10.31 21.53
N LYS A 95 9.98 9.99 21.49
CA LYS A 95 10.81 9.76 22.67
C LYS A 95 12.13 10.50 22.57
N GLN A 96 12.83 10.62 23.70
CA GLN A 96 14.22 11.09 23.70
C GLN A 96 15.17 9.97 23.23
N GLY A 97 16.25 10.35 22.55
CA GLY A 97 17.28 9.42 22.08
C GLY A 97 16.97 8.73 20.76
N GLU A 98 17.53 7.53 20.58
CA GLU A 98 17.54 6.79 19.32
C GLU A 98 16.20 6.14 18.95
N ASP A 99 15.95 5.97 17.66
CA ASP A 99 14.74 5.34 17.12
C ASP A 99 14.61 3.86 17.57
N SER A 100 13.38 3.42 17.84
CA SER A 100 13.03 2.00 17.99
C SER A 100 11.73 1.76 17.22
N ILE A 101 11.85 1.54 15.93
CA ILE A 101 10.72 1.49 15.00
C ILE A 101 10.29 0.04 14.78
N ILE A 102 9.00 -0.23 14.97
CA ILE A 102 8.38 -1.49 14.61
C ILE A 102 7.33 -1.18 13.54
N ILE A 103 7.45 -1.84 12.39
CA ILE A 103 6.45 -1.78 11.32
C ILE A 103 6.06 -3.20 10.97
N LEU A 104 4.76 -3.42 10.83
CA LEU A 104 4.19 -4.70 10.43
C LEU A 104 3.00 -4.47 9.50
N ARG A 105 3.01 -5.10 8.32
CA ARG A 105 1.78 -5.29 7.54
C ARG A 105 1.25 -6.69 7.78
N ARG A 106 -0.04 -6.83 8.09
CA ARG A 106 -0.67 -8.16 8.18
C ARG A 106 -0.62 -8.85 6.81
N PRO A 107 -0.12 -10.09 6.67
CA PRO A 107 0.01 -10.76 5.38
C PRO A 107 -1.27 -10.75 4.55
N GLU A 108 -2.41 -10.98 5.22
CA GLU A 108 -3.71 -11.12 4.57
C GLU A 108 -4.41 -9.81 4.20
N ALA A 109 -3.91 -8.66 4.65
CA ALA A 109 -4.61 -7.38 4.51
C ALA A 109 -3.66 -6.20 4.28
N ASN A 110 -4.19 -5.09 3.80
CA ASN A 110 -3.48 -3.82 3.70
C ASN A 110 -3.64 -2.98 4.98
N VAL A 111 -3.33 -3.59 6.13
CA VAL A 111 -3.31 -2.91 7.43
C VAL A 111 -1.87 -2.85 7.94
N ILE A 112 -1.34 -1.63 8.06
CA ILE A 112 0.02 -1.34 8.52
C ILE A 112 -0.05 -0.84 9.96
N TYR A 113 0.65 -1.53 10.85
CA TYR A 113 0.86 -1.13 12.23
C TYR A 113 2.23 -0.48 12.36
N VAL A 114 2.27 0.67 13.03
CA VAL A 114 3.50 1.42 13.32
C VAL A 114 3.56 1.62 14.82
N ASP A 115 4.58 1.05 15.46
CA ASP A 115 4.72 0.97 16.92
C ASP A 115 6.17 1.27 17.36
N GLY A 116 6.38 1.33 18.67
CA GLY A 116 7.65 1.70 19.28
C GLY A 116 7.78 3.21 19.44
N GLY A 117 8.92 3.79 19.05
CA GLY A 117 9.13 5.22 19.20
C GLY A 117 10.20 5.82 18.29
N ILE A 118 9.97 7.07 17.90
CA ILE A 118 10.87 7.89 17.08
C ILE A 118 11.57 8.93 17.96
N GLY A 119 12.86 9.13 17.75
CA GLY A 119 13.65 10.13 18.45
C GLY A 119 13.14 11.55 18.18
N GLU A 120 13.22 12.43 19.18
CA GLU A 120 12.87 13.83 19.02
C GLU A 120 13.66 14.49 17.86
N ASN A 121 12.98 15.34 17.09
CA ASN A 121 13.51 15.97 15.87
C ASN A 121 13.89 15.00 14.73
N HIS A 122 13.66 13.69 14.85
CA HIS A 122 13.87 12.74 13.76
C HIS A 122 12.68 12.69 12.79
N LYS A 123 13.00 12.28 11.57
CA LYS A 123 12.06 11.89 10.51
C LYS A 123 12.57 10.63 9.83
N LYS A 124 11.68 9.70 9.51
CA LYS A 124 11.99 8.44 8.84
C LYS A 124 10.92 8.08 7.84
N ASP A 125 11.35 7.52 6.72
CA ASP A 125 10.50 7.07 5.64
C ASP A 125 10.83 5.60 5.38
N ILE A 126 9.83 4.71 5.46
CA ILE A 126 10.00 3.28 5.21
C ILE A 126 8.94 2.83 4.19
N GLU A 127 9.41 2.27 3.07
CA GLU A 127 8.55 1.65 2.07
C GLU A 127 8.05 0.29 2.58
N VAL A 128 6.74 0.11 2.60
CA VAL A 128 6.03 -1.11 3.01
C VAL A 128 5.22 -1.61 1.82
N THR A 129 5.31 -2.90 1.51
CA THR A 129 4.59 -3.49 0.38
C THR A 129 3.08 -3.44 0.58
N VAL A 130 2.32 -3.55 -0.50
CA VAL A 130 0.87 -3.75 -0.45
C VAL A 130 0.51 -5.13 -1.00
N LYS A 131 -0.57 -5.69 -0.46
CA LYS A 131 -1.27 -6.84 -1.02
C LYS A 131 -2.15 -6.41 -2.19
N ASP A 132 -2.19 -7.22 -3.22
CA ASP A 132 -2.94 -7.00 -4.46
C ASP A 132 -2.62 -5.65 -5.13
N PRO A 133 -1.48 -5.56 -5.84
CA PRO A 133 -1.03 -4.30 -6.44
C PRO A 133 -1.96 -3.74 -7.52
N ALA A 134 -2.64 -4.60 -8.28
CA ALA A 134 -3.62 -4.17 -9.28
C ALA A 134 -4.78 -3.45 -8.61
N MET A 135 -5.33 -4.04 -7.54
CA MET A 135 -6.39 -3.41 -6.77
C MET A 135 -5.91 -2.12 -6.08
N PHE A 136 -4.67 -2.06 -5.59
CA PHE A 136 -4.08 -0.82 -5.10
C PHE A 136 -4.10 0.28 -6.15
N MET A 137 -3.66 -0.02 -7.37
CA MET A 137 -3.74 0.91 -8.50
C MET A 137 -5.17 1.36 -8.77
N GLY A 138 -6.09 0.40 -8.87
CA GLY A 138 -7.49 0.67 -9.17
C GLY A 138 -8.19 1.55 -8.14
N GLN A 139 -8.01 1.27 -6.85
CA GLN A 139 -8.59 2.07 -5.78
C GLN A 139 -7.98 3.47 -5.74
N TYR A 140 -6.66 3.59 -5.85
CA TYR A 140 -6.01 4.90 -5.91
C TYR A 140 -6.49 5.71 -7.11
N PHE A 141 -6.64 5.07 -8.27
CA PHE A 141 -7.16 5.69 -9.48
C PHE A 141 -8.61 6.16 -9.30
N LYS A 142 -9.49 5.34 -8.72
CA LYS A 142 -10.86 5.74 -8.33
C LYS A 142 -10.85 6.97 -7.43
N GLU A 143 -10.00 6.99 -6.40
CA GLU A 143 -9.88 8.16 -5.52
C GLU A 143 -9.44 9.41 -6.29
N ARG A 144 -8.50 9.29 -7.23
CA ARG A 144 -8.06 10.43 -8.07
C ARG A 144 -9.19 10.93 -8.99
N LEU A 145 -10.02 10.03 -9.52
CA LEU A 145 -11.20 10.42 -10.30
C LEU A 145 -12.17 11.23 -9.43
N LEU A 146 -12.51 10.73 -8.24
CA LEU A 146 -13.42 11.40 -7.31
C LEU A 146 -12.86 12.74 -6.83
N TYR A 147 -11.57 12.79 -6.45
CA TYR A 147 -10.89 14.03 -6.07
C TYR A 147 -10.92 15.09 -7.17
N THR A 148 -11.03 14.65 -8.42
CA THR A 148 -11.07 15.53 -9.58
C THR A 148 -12.47 15.81 -10.11
N ASN A 149 -13.51 15.49 -9.32
CA ASN A 149 -14.94 15.66 -9.61
C ASN A 149 -15.45 14.82 -10.80
N ILE A 150 -14.84 13.66 -11.05
CA ILE A 150 -15.38 12.66 -11.98
C ILE A 150 -16.13 11.61 -11.16
N LYS A 151 -17.43 11.49 -11.37
CA LYS A 151 -18.27 10.52 -10.66
C LYS A 151 -18.03 9.10 -11.18
N LEU A 152 -18.01 8.13 -10.27
CA LEU A 152 -18.01 6.71 -10.59
C LEU A 152 -19.22 6.06 -9.91
N HIS A 153 -20.07 5.40 -10.69
CA HIS A 153 -21.26 4.71 -10.18
C HIS A 153 -21.06 3.21 -10.01
N GLY A 154 -20.15 2.61 -10.78
CA GLY A 154 -19.78 1.21 -10.65
C GLY A 154 -18.68 0.97 -9.61
N ASN A 155 -18.14 -0.25 -9.66
CA ASN A 155 -17.06 -0.71 -8.80
C ASN A 155 -15.72 -0.73 -9.55
N VAL A 156 -14.64 -0.88 -8.79
CA VAL A 156 -13.34 -1.31 -9.32
C VAL A 156 -13.33 -2.83 -9.22
N LEU A 157 -13.09 -3.49 -10.34
CA LEU A 157 -13.10 -4.95 -10.49
C LEU A 157 -11.77 -5.41 -11.04
#